data_AF-A0A7V4XE14-F1
#
_entry.id   AF-A0A7V4XE14-F1
#
_cell.length_a   1.000
_cell.length_b   1.000
_cell.length_c   1.000
_cell.angle_alpha   90.00
_cell.angle_beta   90.00
_cell.angle_gamma   90.00
#
_symmetry.space_group_name_H-M   'P 1'
#
loop_
_entity.id
_entity.type
_entity.pdbx_description
1 polymer ?
#
loop_
_entity_poly.entity_id
_entity_poly.type
_entity_poly.pdbx_seq_one_letter_code
_entity_poly.pdbx_strand_id
1 'polypeptide(L)'
;MIASVVVEPTNDAECRMSKTNTRIWTACMLAVVVMIAVPAVCGISAPVQSASAAPLGNKEPGKSETAVGDLVADSFRNAMGSDIAFVAASDLKPIEIPLTSSKIGAEAIITLLGYPEDTLAVLSLDGSAIRQALERSVSAYPRSNLGYLQVSGIKFTFNPGKEIGSRITSITIGDQSVSDNQKYTVAVLNSLANGALGYWKVWSAANIVPSTQKETASQALESYFQANSKLDYGTLTRISTVK
;
A
#
# COMPACT_ATOMS: atom_id res chain seq x y z
N MET A 1 -65.08 44.39 3.28
CA MET A 1 -66.54 44.30 3.52
C MET A 1 -67.12 43.88 2.18
N ILE A 2 -67.81 42.76 1.96
CA ILE A 2 -68.90 42.04 2.66
C ILE A 2 -69.01 40.70 1.90
N ALA A 3 -68.79 39.54 2.53
CA ALA A 3 -69.77 38.66 3.19
C ALA A 3 -70.73 37.90 2.25
N SER A 4 -70.85 36.58 2.51
CA SER A 4 -72.03 35.69 2.39
C SER A 4 -71.71 34.42 1.57
N VAL A 5 -71.61 33.20 2.14
CA VAL A 5 -72.61 32.37 2.87
C VAL A 5 -73.55 31.61 1.91
N VAL A 6 -73.34 30.28 1.89
CA VAL A 6 -74.32 29.17 1.91
C VAL A 6 -75.29 28.99 0.74
N VAL A 7 -75.27 27.77 0.18
CA VAL A 7 -76.46 27.03 -0.31
C VAL A 7 -76.32 25.55 0.06
N GLU A 8 -77.07 25.09 1.07
CA GLU A 8 -77.68 23.74 1.18
C GLU A 8 -79.13 23.84 0.62
N PRO A 9 -80.06 22.84 0.62
CA PRO A 9 -80.07 21.43 1.09
C PRO A 9 -80.64 20.47 0.00
N THR A 10 -80.90 19.17 0.20
CA THR A 10 -82.11 18.54 0.79
C THR A 10 -81.82 17.07 1.10
N ASN A 11 -82.10 16.60 2.33
CA ASN A 11 -83.33 15.88 2.75
C ASN A 11 -83.67 14.69 1.84
N ASP A 12 -84.12 13.53 2.29
CA ASP A 12 -84.34 12.91 3.59
C ASP A 12 -84.59 11.45 3.23
N ALA A 13 -84.02 10.49 3.97
CA ALA A 13 -84.64 9.19 4.13
C ALA A 13 -84.07 8.55 5.38
N GLU A 14 -84.80 8.79 6.46
CA GLU A 14 -84.71 8.04 7.70
C GLU A 14 -84.76 6.52 7.45
N CYS A 15 -83.93 5.76 8.15
CA CYS A 15 -84.42 4.53 8.77
C CYS A 15 -83.69 4.28 10.08
N ARG A 16 -84.46 4.40 11.15
CA ARG A 16 -84.13 4.22 12.56
C ARG A 16 -83.61 2.81 12.86
N MET A 17 -82.57 2.80 13.69
CA MET A 17 -82.39 1.97 14.90
C MET A 17 -82.39 0.44 14.76
N SER A 18 -81.27 -0.19 15.11
CA SER A 18 -81.21 -1.04 16.30
C SER A 18 -79.77 -1.40 16.67
N LYS A 19 -79.55 -1.50 17.98
CA LYS A 19 -78.28 -1.70 18.68
C LYS A 19 -77.73 -3.12 18.51
N THR A 20 -76.44 -3.23 18.19
CA THR A 20 -75.50 -4.22 18.78
C THR A 20 -74.08 -3.65 18.56
N ASN A 21 -73.40 -3.03 19.54
CA ASN A 21 -72.60 -3.66 20.59
C ASN A 21 -71.76 -4.83 20.01
N THR A 22 -70.44 -4.88 19.99
CA THR A 22 -69.44 -4.31 20.89
C THR A 22 -68.03 -4.54 20.30
N ARG A 23 -67.17 -3.52 20.30
CA ARG A 23 -65.68 -3.55 20.38
C ARG A 23 -64.85 -4.10 19.21
N ILE A 24 -64.45 -3.17 18.33
CA ILE A 24 -63.12 -3.13 17.72
C ILE A 24 -62.48 -1.84 18.22
N TRP A 25 -61.52 -1.92 19.15
CA TRP A 25 -60.75 -0.77 19.61
C TRP A 25 -59.26 -1.02 19.31
N THR A 26 -58.78 -0.22 18.36
CA THR A 26 -57.49 0.49 18.41
C THR A 26 -56.22 -0.36 18.30
N ALA A 27 -55.79 -0.57 17.05
CA ALA A 27 -54.38 -0.66 16.72
C ALA A 27 -53.70 0.68 17.05
N CYS A 28 -52.78 0.66 18.03
CA CYS A 28 -51.83 1.73 18.25
C CYS A 28 -50.43 1.13 18.21
N MET A 29 -49.63 1.61 17.26
CA MET A 29 -48.23 1.28 17.03
C MET A 29 -47.42 1.30 18.34
N LEU A 30 -46.80 0.17 18.69
CA LEU A 30 -45.54 0.18 19.44
C LEU A 30 -44.45 -0.32 18.51
N ALA A 31 -43.74 0.62 17.89
CA ALA A 31 -42.44 0.34 17.30
C ALA A 31 -41.44 0.16 18.45
N VAL A 32 -41.08 -1.09 18.74
CA VAL A 32 -39.95 -1.41 19.61
C VAL A 32 -38.67 -1.16 18.83
N VAL A 33 -38.09 0.03 19.00
CA VAL A 33 -36.71 0.30 18.56
C VAL A 33 -35.79 -0.44 19.50
N VAL A 34 -35.27 -1.59 19.06
CA VAL A 34 -34.17 -2.28 19.74
C VAL A 34 -32.92 -1.42 19.52
N MET A 35 -32.57 -0.59 20.51
CA MET A 35 -31.24 0.01 20.59
C MET A 35 -30.24 -1.14 20.79
N ILE A 36 -29.61 -1.58 19.69
CA ILE A 36 -28.39 -2.36 19.79
C ILE A 36 -27.30 -1.37 20.23
N ALA A 37 -26.99 -1.37 21.52
CA ALA A 37 -25.78 -0.76 22.01
C ALA A 37 -24.60 -1.51 21.39
N VAL A 38 -24.00 -0.93 20.35
CA VAL A 38 -22.70 -1.39 19.86
C VAL A 38 -21.71 -1.00 20.96
N PRO A 39 -21.09 -1.94 21.68
CA PRO A 39 -20.03 -1.57 22.57
C PRO A 39 -18.93 -0.94 21.72
N ALA A 40 -18.61 0.33 21.99
CA ALA A 40 -17.36 0.91 21.56
C ALA A 40 -16.26 0.13 22.28
N VAL A 41 -15.86 -0.99 21.68
CA VAL A 41 -14.63 -1.67 22.06
C VAL A 41 -13.54 -0.70 21.62
N CYS A 42 -13.07 0.14 22.55
CA CYS A 42 -11.71 0.66 22.50
C CYS A 42 -10.79 -0.56 22.60
N GLY A 43 -10.69 -1.29 21.48
CA GLY A 43 -9.74 -2.36 21.31
C GLY A 43 -8.40 -1.67 21.25
N ILE A 44 -7.63 -1.78 22.33
CA ILE A 44 -6.18 -1.67 22.24
C ILE A 44 -5.80 -2.84 21.33
N SER A 45 -5.74 -2.60 20.02
CA SER A 45 -5.36 -3.61 19.06
C SER A 45 -3.97 -4.07 19.48
N ALA A 46 -3.82 -5.37 19.76
CA ALA A 46 -2.53 -5.91 20.14
C ALA A 46 -1.50 -5.54 19.05
N PRO A 47 -0.24 -5.24 19.41
CA PRO A 47 0.77 -4.91 18.43
C PRO A 47 0.83 -6.01 17.37
N VAL A 48 0.63 -5.63 16.11
CA VAL A 48 0.58 -6.56 14.98
C VAL A 48 1.99 -7.10 14.79
N GLN A 49 2.17 -8.35 15.18
CA GLN A 49 3.44 -9.06 15.12
C GLN A 49 3.31 -10.23 14.16
N SER A 50 4.23 -10.29 13.21
CA SER A 50 4.35 -11.42 12.30
C SER A 50 5.52 -12.29 12.72
N ALA A 51 5.36 -13.61 12.58
CA ALA A 51 6.49 -14.52 12.71
C ALA A 51 7.34 -14.41 11.43
N SER A 52 8.64 -14.24 11.58
CA SER A 52 9.59 -14.29 10.45
C SER A 52 10.31 -15.63 10.45
N ALA A 53 10.43 -16.30 9.32
CA ALA A 53 11.17 -17.56 9.23
C ALA A 53 12.69 -17.40 9.48
N ALA A 54 13.22 -16.19 9.33
CA ALA A 54 14.64 -15.89 9.48
C ALA A 54 14.89 -14.49 10.09
N PRO A 55 16.10 -14.21 10.60
CA PRO A 55 16.45 -12.86 11.03
C PRO A 55 16.37 -11.84 9.89
N LEU A 56 15.89 -10.63 10.19
CA LEU A 56 15.85 -9.54 9.22
C LEU A 56 17.07 -8.63 9.40
N GLY A 57 18.00 -8.70 8.46
CA GLY A 57 19.19 -7.85 8.41
C GLY A 57 19.02 -6.63 7.50
N ASN A 58 19.73 -5.54 7.82
CA ASN A 58 19.79 -4.32 7.00
C ASN A 58 21.17 -3.65 6.95
N LYS A 59 22.24 -4.45 6.92
CA LYS A 59 23.62 -3.96 7.09
C LYS A 59 24.07 -2.99 6.00
N GLU A 60 23.89 -3.33 4.72
CA GLU A 60 24.46 -2.57 3.60
C GLU A 60 23.46 -2.34 2.45
N PRO A 61 22.30 -1.68 2.71
CA PRO A 61 21.24 -1.50 1.71
C PRO A 61 21.68 -0.69 0.48
N GLY A 62 22.82 0.03 0.57
CA GLY A 62 23.40 0.82 -0.52
C GLY A 62 24.24 0.04 -1.53
N LYS A 63 24.46 -1.26 -1.34
CA LYS A 63 25.26 -2.08 -2.27
C LYS A 63 24.94 -3.58 -2.27
N SER A 64 24.04 -4.05 -1.41
CA SER A 64 23.55 -5.43 -1.41
C SER A 64 22.05 -5.48 -1.16
N GLU A 65 21.41 -6.56 -1.60
CA GLU A 65 20.04 -6.92 -1.17
C GLU A 65 20.01 -7.06 0.36
N THR A 66 18.92 -6.65 1.00
CA THR A 66 18.70 -6.82 2.44
C THR A 66 17.30 -7.34 2.71
N ALA A 67 17.15 -8.15 3.76
CA ALA A 67 15.85 -8.71 4.14
C ALA A 67 14.84 -7.62 4.53
N VAL A 68 15.30 -6.56 5.20
CA VAL A 68 14.46 -5.38 5.47
C VAL A 68 14.11 -4.64 4.19
N GLY A 69 15.05 -4.50 3.26
CA GLY A 69 14.80 -3.86 1.97
C GLY A 69 13.73 -4.58 1.15
N ASP A 70 13.81 -5.91 1.09
CA ASP A 70 12.82 -6.77 0.43
C ASP A 70 11.43 -6.65 1.08
N LEU A 71 11.38 -6.67 2.41
CA LEU A 71 10.12 -6.53 3.16
C LEU A 71 9.47 -5.18 2.90
N VAL A 72 10.24 -4.09 3.00
CA VAL A 72 9.73 -2.74 2.73
C VAL A 72 9.27 -2.63 1.27
N ALA A 73 10.04 -3.16 0.31
CA ALA A 73 9.66 -3.14 -1.09
C ALA A 73 8.35 -3.94 -1.35
N ASP A 74 8.16 -5.08 -0.69
CA ASP A 74 6.92 -5.84 -0.78
C ASP A 74 5.73 -5.09 -0.19
N SER A 75 5.92 -4.39 0.94
CA SER A 75 4.87 -3.56 1.53
C SER A 75 4.43 -2.44 0.59
N PHE A 76 5.37 -1.77 -0.08
CA PHE A 76 5.06 -0.70 -1.03
C PHE A 76 4.34 -1.24 -2.27
N ARG A 77 4.84 -2.35 -2.82
CA ARG A 77 4.22 -3.03 -3.95
C ARG A 77 2.78 -3.43 -3.64
N ASN A 78 2.54 -3.99 -2.46
CA ASN A 78 1.23 -4.44 -2.01
C ASN A 78 0.26 -3.27 -1.78
N ALA A 79 0.70 -2.25 -1.04
CA ALA A 79 -0.11 -1.06 -0.73
C ALA A 79 -0.60 -0.36 -2.00
N MET A 80 0.26 -0.28 -3.03
CA MET A 80 -0.07 0.39 -4.29
C MET A 80 -0.57 -0.54 -5.40
N GLY A 81 -0.72 -1.84 -5.13
CA GLY A 81 -1.16 -2.84 -6.13
C GLY A 81 -0.33 -2.82 -7.42
N SER A 82 0.96 -2.51 -7.34
CA SER A 82 1.84 -2.30 -8.51
C SER A 82 2.51 -3.59 -8.97
N ASP A 83 2.95 -3.61 -10.23
CA ASP A 83 3.67 -4.76 -10.81
C ASP A 83 4.98 -5.02 -10.06
N ILE A 84 5.70 -3.95 -9.74
CA ILE A 84 6.98 -3.96 -9.02
C ILE A 84 7.07 -2.80 -8.02
N ALA A 85 8.08 -2.81 -7.16
CA ALA A 85 8.43 -1.67 -6.32
C ALA A 85 9.93 -1.45 -6.22
N PHE A 86 10.32 -0.19 -6.03
CA PHE A 86 11.67 0.22 -5.70
C PHE A 86 11.71 0.99 -4.38
N VAL A 87 12.68 0.65 -3.54
CA VAL A 87 13.02 1.36 -2.30
C VAL A 87 14.47 1.79 -2.41
N ALA A 88 14.73 3.09 -2.36
CA ALA A 88 16.10 3.57 -2.41
C ALA A 88 16.81 3.29 -1.09
N ALA A 89 18.12 3.07 -1.13
CA ALA A 89 18.91 2.83 0.07
C ALA A 89 18.87 4.00 1.05
N SER A 90 18.64 5.25 0.59
CA SER A 90 18.39 6.40 1.46
C SER A 90 17.12 6.29 2.29
N ASP A 91 16.16 5.48 1.84
CA ASP A 91 14.87 5.29 2.52
C ASP A 91 15.03 4.33 3.71
N LEU A 92 16.21 3.71 3.84
CA LEU A 92 16.56 2.73 4.86
C LEU A 92 17.78 3.18 5.65
N LYS A 93 17.70 3.12 6.99
CA LYS A 93 18.85 3.33 7.86
C LYS A 93 19.73 2.09 7.81
N PRO A 94 21.04 2.20 7.49
CA PRO A 94 21.95 1.07 7.35
C PRO A 94 22.39 0.54 8.73
N ILE A 95 21.42 0.09 9.52
CA ILE A 95 21.58 -0.39 10.89
C ILE A 95 21.24 -1.87 10.92
N GLU A 96 22.14 -2.68 11.45
CA GLU A 96 21.89 -4.08 11.72
C GLU A 96 21.24 -4.21 13.10
N ILE A 97 19.91 -4.34 13.12
CA ILE A 97 19.16 -4.65 14.34
C ILE A 97 18.98 -6.17 14.38
N PRO A 98 19.32 -6.86 15.49
CA PRO A 98 19.05 -8.28 15.65
C PRO A 98 17.54 -8.51 15.82
N LEU A 99 16.81 -8.49 14.71
CA LEU A 99 15.40 -8.83 14.64
C LEU A 99 15.29 -10.35 14.58
N THR A 100 15.12 -10.97 15.75
CA THR A 100 15.03 -12.43 15.87
C THR A 100 13.76 -12.98 15.21
N SER A 101 13.84 -14.19 14.66
CA SER A 101 12.79 -14.90 13.92
C SER A 101 11.56 -15.35 14.73
N SER A 102 11.33 -14.82 15.93
CA SER A 102 10.21 -15.23 16.79
C SER A 102 8.96 -14.37 16.57
N LYS A 103 9.09 -13.04 16.71
CA LYS A 103 8.05 -12.05 16.46
C LYS A 103 8.68 -10.72 16.07
N ILE A 104 8.28 -10.18 14.93
CA ILE A 104 8.71 -8.88 14.44
C ILE A 104 7.46 -8.03 14.25
N GLY A 105 7.46 -6.82 14.80
CA GLY A 105 6.37 -5.86 14.63
C GLY A 105 6.70 -4.82 13.57
N ALA A 106 5.66 -4.26 12.94
CA ALA A 106 5.81 -3.16 11.98
C ALA A 106 6.60 -1.98 12.57
N GLU A 107 6.35 -1.62 13.83
CA GLU A 107 7.06 -0.54 14.53
C GLU A 107 8.59 -0.69 14.49
N ALA A 108 9.09 -1.92 14.67
CA ALA A 108 10.53 -2.19 14.63
C ALA A 108 11.11 -1.90 13.25
N ILE A 109 10.40 -2.26 12.18
CA ILE A 109 10.81 -1.97 10.79
C ILE A 109 10.67 -0.48 10.48
N ILE A 110 9.61 0.18 10.96
CA ILE A 110 9.40 1.62 10.79
C ILE A 110 10.57 2.42 11.40
N THR A 111 11.16 1.97 12.51
CA THR A 111 12.36 2.64 13.05
C THR A 111 13.54 2.64 12.08
N LEU A 112 13.60 1.68 11.16
CA LEU A 112 14.62 1.58 10.11
C LEU A 112 14.30 2.41 8.87
N LEU A 113 13.09 2.96 8.73
CA LEU A 113 12.79 3.89 7.64
C LEU A 113 13.48 5.24 7.88
N GLY A 114 14.08 5.79 6.82
CA GLY A 114 14.60 7.15 6.79
C GLY A 114 13.49 8.20 6.71
N TYR A 115 12.42 7.89 5.96
CA TYR A 115 11.31 8.81 5.66
C TYR A 115 9.94 8.13 5.85
N PRO A 116 9.54 7.78 7.09
CA PRO A 116 8.29 7.05 7.34
C PRO A 116 7.03 7.80 6.88
N GLU A 117 7.07 9.13 6.87
CA GLU A 117 5.93 9.99 6.48
C GLU A 117 5.92 10.37 4.99
N ASP A 118 6.93 9.97 4.20
CA ASP A 118 6.87 10.20 2.76
C ASP A 118 5.79 9.28 2.16
N THR A 119 4.98 9.85 1.28
CA THR A 119 3.85 9.15 0.67
C THR A 119 4.31 8.27 -0.48
N LEU A 120 3.64 7.16 -0.69
CA LEU A 120 3.85 6.32 -1.87
C LEU A 120 3.29 6.99 -3.13
N ALA A 121 3.95 6.72 -4.24
CA ALA A 121 3.55 7.10 -5.59
C ALA A 121 3.75 5.92 -6.54
N VAL A 122 3.01 5.93 -7.65
CA VAL A 122 3.14 4.93 -8.71
C VAL A 122 3.70 5.59 -9.96
N LEU A 123 4.77 5.02 -10.51
CA LEU A 123 5.29 5.37 -11.82
C LEU A 123 4.79 4.38 -12.88
N SER A 124 4.47 4.87 -14.08
CA SER A 124 4.33 4.05 -15.29
C SER A 124 5.62 4.14 -16.10
N LEU A 125 6.42 3.07 -16.06
CA LEU A 125 7.72 2.98 -16.71
C LEU A 125 7.71 1.86 -17.74
N ASP A 126 8.40 2.05 -18.86
CA ASP A 126 8.70 0.97 -19.78
C ASP A 126 9.93 0.16 -19.31
N GLY A 127 10.15 -1.01 -19.90
CA GLY A 127 11.27 -1.88 -19.56
C GLY A 127 12.63 -1.21 -19.75
N SER A 128 12.75 -0.30 -20.73
CA SER A 128 13.99 0.45 -20.98
C SER A 128 14.30 1.43 -19.84
N ALA A 129 13.28 2.10 -19.30
CA ALA A 129 13.41 2.99 -18.14
C ALA A 129 13.72 2.19 -16.88
N ILE A 130 13.11 1.02 -16.69
CA ILE A 130 13.44 0.09 -15.59
C ILE A 130 14.92 -0.32 -15.67
N ARG A 131 15.42 -0.70 -16.85
CA ARG A 131 16.83 -1.04 -17.03
C ARG A 131 17.74 0.13 -16.67
N GLN A 132 17.44 1.33 -17.15
CA GLN A 132 18.22 2.53 -16.85
C GLN A 132 18.20 2.87 -15.34
N ALA A 133 17.07 2.67 -14.68
CA ALA A 133 16.95 2.82 -13.23
C ALA A 133 17.89 1.85 -12.49
N LEU A 134 17.91 0.58 -12.91
CA LEU A 134 18.78 -0.44 -12.32
C LEU A 134 20.27 -0.16 -12.63
N GLU A 135 20.61 0.32 -13.82
CA GLU A 135 21.97 0.80 -14.13
C GLU A 135 22.40 1.94 -13.21
N ARG A 136 21.51 2.92 -12.99
CA ARG A 136 21.73 4.02 -12.06
C ARG A 136 21.92 3.50 -10.62
N SER A 137 21.12 2.53 -10.21
CA SER A 137 21.19 1.86 -8.90
C SER A 137 22.57 1.25 -8.64
N VAL A 138 23.11 0.49 -9.59
CA VAL A 138 24.39 -0.24 -9.42
C VAL A 138 25.63 0.55 -9.88
N SER A 139 25.46 1.79 -10.33
CA SER A 139 26.54 2.61 -10.91
C SER A 139 27.74 2.86 -9.99
N ALA A 140 27.52 3.00 -8.68
CA ALA A 140 28.62 3.23 -7.72
C ALA A 140 29.26 1.94 -7.20
N TYR A 141 28.65 0.77 -7.46
CA TYR A 141 29.14 -0.52 -6.97
C TYR A 141 30.63 -0.72 -7.38
N PRO A 142 31.50 -1.20 -6.46
CA PRO A 142 31.21 -1.77 -5.13
C PRO A 142 31.09 -0.75 -3.98
N ARG A 143 31.16 0.55 -4.26
CA ARG A 143 30.89 1.59 -3.24
C ARG A 143 29.39 1.67 -2.96
N SER A 144 29.05 2.07 -1.73
CA SER A 144 27.66 2.33 -1.35
C SER A 144 27.08 3.47 -2.19
N ASN A 145 25.84 3.28 -2.65
CA ASN A 145 25.04 4.27 -3.34
C ASN A 145 23.73 4.50 -2.57
N LEU A 146 23.44 5.73 -2.17
CA LEU A 146 22.16 6.08 -1.55
C LEU A 146 20.97 5.83 -2.50
N GLY A 147 21.20 5.86 -3.81
CA GLY A 147 20.21 5.51 -4.83
C GLY A 147 20.22 4.04 -5.24
N TYR A 148 20.89 3.14 -4.51
CA TYR A 148 20.76 1.70 -4.76
C TYR A 148 19.32 1.27 -4.45
N LEU A 149 18.72 0.44 -5.30
CA LEU A 149 17.33 0.04 -5.20
C LEU A 149 17.23 -1.36 -4.61
N GLN A 150 16.56 -1.46 -3.47
CA GLN A 150 15.91 -2.70 -3.02
C GLN A 150 14.62 -2.87 -3.83
N VAL A 151 14.21 -4.11 -4.07
CA VAL A 151 13.23 -4.39 -5.12
C VAL A 151 12.16 -5.41 -4.71
N SER A 152 10.98 -5.30 -5.31
CA SER A 152 9.89 -6.27 -5.19
C SER A 152 9.22 -6.53 -6.54
N GLY A 153 8.76 -7.76 -6.77
CA GLY A 153 8.13 -8.19 -8.02
C GLY A 153 9.09 -8.34 -9.21
N ILE A 154 10.36 -8.03 -9.02
CA ILE A 154 11.42 -8.03 -10.03
C ILE A 154 12.65 -8.75 -9.48
N LYS A 155 13.37 -9.45 -10.37
CA LYS A 155 14.72 -9.94 -10.12
C LYS A 155 15.63 -9.41 -11.20
N PHE A 156 16.88 -9.08 -10.84
CA PHE A 156 17.87 -8.69 -11.81
C PHE A 156 19.26 -9.19 -11.46
N THR A 157 20.07 -9.36 -12.49
CA THR A 157 21.48 -9.71 -12.36
C THR A 157 22.33 -8.61 -12.97
N PHE A 158 23.47 -8.32 -12.36
CA PHE A 158 24.42 -7.36 -12.90
C PHE A 158 25.87 -7.84 -12.81
N ASN A 159 26.71 -7.37 -13.74
CA ASN A 159 28.14 -7.62 -13.78
C ASN A 159 28.91 -6.32 -13.42
N PRO A 160 29.56 -6.25 -12.25
CA PRO A 160 30.38 -5.11 -11.84
C PRO A 160 31.58 -4.79 -12.73
N GLY A 161 32.08 -5.78 -13.48
CA GLY A 161 33.22 -5.66 -14.40
C GLY A 161 32.87 -4.99 -15.73
N LYS A 162 31.58 -4.79 -16.03
CA LYS A 162 31.15 -4.02 -17.20
C LYS A 162 31.16 -2.52 -16.94
N GLU A 163 31.21 -1.76 -18.03
CA GLU A 163 31.14 -0.30 -18.00
C GLU A 163 29.85 0.19 -17.31
N ILE A 164 29.95 1.32 -16.60
CA ILE A 164 28.80 1.94 -15.94
C ILE A 164 27.75 2.29 -17.01
N GLY A 165 26.50 1.87 -16.80
CA GLY A 165 25.43 2.00 -17.80
C GLY A 165 25.26 0.77 -18.68
N SER A 166 26.08 -0.27 -18.51
CA SER A 166 25.95 -1.56 -19.18
C SER A 166 26.21 -2.75 -18.24
N ARG A 167 25.92 -2.57 -16.95
CA ARG A 167 26.13 -3.59 -15.91
C ARG A 167 24.99 -4.59 -15.81
N ILE A 168 23.76 -4.23 -16.13
CA ILE A 168 22.59 -5.10 -16.00
C ILE A 168 22.59 -6.16 -17.09
N THR A 169 22.67 -7.43 -16.69
CA THR A 169 22.75 -8.58 -17.60
C THR A 169 21.41 -9.28 -17.82
N SER A 170 20.53 -9.27 -16.82
CA SER A 170 19.19 -9.84 -16.95
C SER A 170 18.21 -9.13 -16.02
N ILE A 171 16.95 -9.07 -16.45
CA ILE A 171 15.84 -8.53 -15.67
C ILE A 171 14.63 -9.42 -15.92
N THR A 172 14.00 -9.89 -14.86
CA THR A 172 12.76 -10.68 -14.91
C THR A 172 11.72 -10.11 -13.97
N ILE A 173 10.48 -9.99 -14.44
CA ILE A 173 9.31 -9.62 -13.63
C ILE A 173 8.36 -10.81 -13.68
N GLY A 174 8.04 -11.36 -12.50
CA GLY A 174 7.50 -12.73 -12.42
C GLY A 174 8.45 -13.74 -13.09
N ASP A 175 7.91 -14.57 -13.97
CA ASP A 175 8.67 -15.58 -14.72
C ASP A 175 9.08 -15.11 -16.13
N GLN A 176 8.87 -13.83 -16.44
CA GLN A 176 9.09 -13.29 -17.79
C GLN A 176 10.27 -12.33 -17.84
N SER A 177 11.07 -12.43 -18.90
CA SER A 177 12.09 -11.43 -19.20
C SER A 177 11.44 -10.09 -19.57
N VAL A 178 12.02 -9.00 -19.07
CA VAL A 178 11.51 -7.65 -19.35
C VAL A 178 11.79 -7.26 -20.81
N SER A 179 10.76 -6.81 -21.50
CA SER A 179 10.85 -6.20 -22.83
C SER A 179 10.93 -4.68 -22.70
N ASP A 180 11.79 -4.04 -23.49
CA ASP A 180 12.07 -2.61 -23.40
C ASP A 180 10.81 -1.73 -23.58
N ASN A 181 9.86 -2.17 -24.39
CA ASN A 181 8.64 -1.41 -24.71
C ASN A 181 7.43 -1.75 -23.82
N GLN A 182 7.54 -2.80 -23.00
CA GLN A 182 6.45 -3.20 -22.11
C GLN A 182 6.36 -2.22 -20.94
N LYS A 183 5.15 -1.73 -20.65
CA LYS A 183 4.90 -0.87 -19.49
C LYS A 183 4.62 -1.67 -18.23
N TYR A 184 5.12 -1.15 -17.12
CA TYR A 184 4.91 -1.65 -15.77
C TYR A 184 4.59 -0.50 -14.83
N THR A 185 3.83 -0.83 -13.78
CA THR A 185 3.59 0.04 -12.63
C THR A 185 4.63 -0.21 -11.55
N VAL A 186 5.22 0.87 -11.04
CA VAL A 186 6.33 0.84 -10.09
C VAL A 186 5.97 1.65 -8.86
N ALA A 187 5.79 1.00 -7.73
CA ALA A 187 5.60 1.68 -6.45
C ALA A 187 6.94 2.19 -5.91
N VAL A 188 6.96 3.46 -5.52
CA VAL A 188 8.13 4.15 -4.95
C VAL A 188 7.68 5.17 -3.92
N LEU A 189 8.58 5.72 -3.12
CA LEU A 189 8.29 6.95 -2.38
C LEU A 189 8.18 8.16 -3.31
N ASN A 190 7.34 9.12 -2.94
CA ASN A 190 7.03 10.28 -3.74
C ASN A 190 8.29 11.13 -4.02
N SER A 191 9.22 11.23 -3.08
CA SER A 191 10.53 11.87 -3.33
C SER A 191 11.30 11.23 -4.50
N LEU A 192 11.37 9.90 -4.55
CA LEU A 192 12.00 9.15 -5.63
C LEU A 192 11.23 9.29 -6.96
N ALA A 193 9.90 9.25 -6.93
CA ALA A 193 9.05 9.53 -8.09
C ALA A 193 9.31 10.92 -8.68
N ASN A 194 9.59 11.92 -7.84
CA ASN A 194 9.98 13.27 -8.27
C ASN A 194 11.46 13.39 -8.69
N GLY A 195 12.17 12.28 -8.83
CA GLY A 195 13.48 12.21 -9.45
C GLY A 195 14.65 12.43 -8.50
N ALA A 196 14.44 12.30 -7.17
CA ALA A 196 15.51 12.32 -6.18
C ALA A 196 16.64 11.33 -6.53
N LEU A 197 17.83 11.54 -5.94
CA LEU A 197 19.00 10.66 -6.13
C LEU A 197 19.45 10.53 -7.59
N GLY A 198 19.09 11.48 -8.46
CA GLY A 198 19.50 11.48 -9.87
C GLY A 198 18.61 10.65 -10.78
N TYR A 199 17.48 10.13 -10.28
CA TYR A 199 16.51 9.42 -11.12
C TYR A 199 15.69 10.33 -12.04
N TRP A 200 15.77 11.66 -11.86
CA TRP A 200 15.28 12.65 -12.83
C TRP A 200 15.88 12.47 -14.24
N LYS A 201 17.02 11.77 -14.37
CA LYS A 201 17.62 11.41 -15.66
C LYS A 201 16.92 10.24 -16.37
N VAL A 202 16.08 9.50 -15.66
CA VAL A 202 15.42 8.28 -16.12
C VAL A 202 13.93 8.50 -16.32
N TRP A 203 13.27 9.24 -15.41
CA TRP A 203 11.85 9.56 -15.48
C TRP A 203 11.57 11.00 -15.05
N SER A 204 10.33 11.42 -15.24
CA SER A 204 9.85 12.76 -14.88
C SER A 204 8.44 12.70 -14.26
N ALA A 205 7.89 13.87 -13.90
CA ALA A 205 6.52 13.98 -13.40
C ALA A 205 5.47 13.40 -14.36
N ALA A 206 5.74 13.35 -15.67
CA ALA A 206 4.84 12.76 -16.66
C ALA A 206 4.70 11.23 -16.52
N ASN A 207 5.62 10.57 -15.82
CA ASN A 207 5.55 9.14 -15.54
C ASN A 207 4.73 8.83 -14.29
N ILE A 208 4.42 9.83 -13.45
CA ILE A 208 3.64 9.62 -12.22
C ILE A 208 2.18 9.38 -12.58
N VAL A 209 1.65 8.23 -12.18
CA VAL A 209 0.24 7.89 -12.34
C VAL A 209 -0.57 8.71 -11.34
N PRO A 210 -1.55 9.53 -11.78
CA PRO A 210 -2.39 10.29 -10.86
C PRO A 210 -3.13 9.35 -9.90
N SER A 211 -3.05 9.62 -8.60
CA SER A 211 -3.71 8.85 -7.55
C SER A 211 -4.28 9.76 -6.48
N THR A 212 -5.41 9.36 -5.90
CA THR A 212 -5.99 9.97 -4.69
C THR A 212 -5.51 9.30 -3.41
N GLN A 213 -4.88 8.12 -3.52
CA GLN A 213 -4.26 7.40 -2.39
C GLN A 213 -3.04 8.17 -1.92
N LYS A 214 -2.95 8.43 -0.61
CA LYS A 214 -1.85 9.15 0.04
C LYS A 214 -1.27 8.34 1.20
N GLU A 215 -1.10 7.05 0.97
CA GLU A 215 -0.57 6.15 1.98
C GLU A 215 0.92 6.44 2.21
N THR A 216 1.32 6.58 3.47
CA THR A 216 2.71 6.79 3.86
C THR A 216 3.50 5.48 3.88
N ALA A 217 4.82 5.57 3.89
CA ALA A 217 5.69 4.41 4.05
C ALA A 217 5.40 3.63 5.35
N SER A 218 5.12 4.33 6.45
CA SER A 218 4.73 3.73 7.74
C SER A 218 3.40 2.99 7.64
N GLN A 219 2.37 3.61 7.06
CA GLN A 219 1.06 3.01 6.88
C GLN A 219 1.11 1.75 5.99
N ALA A 220 1.88 1.80 4.90
CA ALA A 220 2.05 0.65 4.02
C ALA A 220 2.65 -0.56 4.75
N LEU A 221 3.65 -0.34 5.62
CA LEU A 221 4.20 -1.40 6.47
C LEU A 221 3.17 -1.92 7.47
N GLU A 222 2.46 -1.04 8.18
CA GLU A 222 1.43 -1.45 9.14
C GLU A 222 0.34 -2.32 8.48
N SER A 223 -0.19 -1.86 7.35
CA SER A 223 -1.16 -2.59 6.53
C SER A 223 -0.60 -3.94 6.08
N TYR A 224 0.68 -3.98 5.66
CA TYR A 224 1.33 -5.21 5.21
C TYR A 224 1.47 -6.24 6.34
N PHE A 225 1.87 -5.82 7.55
CA PHE A 225 1.93 -6.71 8.71
C PHE A 225 0.53 -7.18 9.15
N GLN A 226 -0.50 -6.33 9.04
CA GLN A 226 -1.88 -6.72 9.34
C GLN A 226 -2.41 -7.79 8.39
N ALA A 227 -2.05 -7.69 7.11
CA ALA A 227 -2.45 -8.65 6.09
C ALA A 227 -1.64 -9.97 6.14
N ASN A 228 -0.43 -9.96 6.70
CA ASN A 228 0.50 -11.09 6.63
C ASN A 228 0.93 -11.58 8.01
N SER A 229 0.32 -12.68 8.48
CA SER A 229 0.64 -13.31 9.76
C SER A 229 1.99 -14.05 9.79
N LYS A 230 2.58 -14.33 8.62
CA LYS A 230 3.88 -14.98 8.44
C LYS A 230 4.66 -14.27 7.35
N LEU A 231 5.94 -14.03 7.59
CA LEU A 231 6.86 -13.39 6.67
C LEU A 231 8.08 -14.31 6.44
N ASP A 232 8.55 -14.43 5.20
CA ASP A 232 9.75 -15.19 4.87
C ASP A 232 10.70 -14.36 4.00
N TYR A 233 11.71 -13.79 4.66
CA TYR A 233 12.76 -12.97 4.06
C TYR A 233 14.16 -13.53 4.37
N GLY A 234 14.25 -14.82 4.66
CA GLY A 234 15.54 -15.49 4.93
C GLY A 234 16.39 -15.69 3.68
N THR A 235 15.80 -15.59 2.51
CA THR A 235 16.43 -15.90 1.22
C THR A 235 16.47 -14.65 0.34
N LEU A 236 17.67 -14.10 0.15
CA LEU A 236 17.91 -12.94 -0.71
C LEU A 236 18.34 -13.43 -2.10
N THR A 237 17.43 -13.32 -3.07
CA THR A 237 17.64 -13.85 -4.44
C THR A 237 17.11 -12.93 -5.54
N ARG A 238 16.69 -11.71 -5.19
CA ARG A 238 16.15 -10.73 -6.14
C ARG A 238 17.26 -9.98 -6.85
N ILE A 239 18.43 -9.81 -6.22
CA ILE A 239 19.56 -9.09 -6.77
C ILE A 239 20.81 -9.99 -6.78
N SER A 240 21.27 -10.33 -7.98
CA SER A 240 22.43 -11.21 -8.15
C SER A 240 23.60 -10.49 -8.82
N THR A 241 24.81 -10.85 -8.41
CA THR A 241 26.04 -10.42 -9.09
C THR A 241 26.66 -11.59 -9.84
N VAL A 242 27.10 -11.33 -11.07
CA VAL A 242 27.90 -12.28 -11.85
C VAL A 242 29.29 -11.70 -12.10
N LYS A 243 30.27 -12.59 -12.25
CA LYS A 243 31.64 -12.23 -12.63
C LYS A 243 31.77 -12.23 -14.15
#